data_AF-A0A383EEU1-F1
#
_entry.id   AF-A0A383EEU1-F1
#
_cell.length_a   1.000
_cell.length_b   1.000
_cell.length_c   1.000
_cell.angle_alpha   90.00
_cell.angle_beta   90.00
_cell.angle_gamma   90.00
#
_symmetry.space_group_name_H-M   'P 1'
#
loop_
_entity.id
_entity.type
_entity.pdbx_description
1 polymer ?
#
loop_
_entity_poly.entity_id
_entity_poly.type
_entity_poly.pdbx_seq_one_letter_code
_entity_poly.pdbx_strand_id
1 'polypeptide(L)'
;GWYKTGNRFNFMDHDVIPDILTTSKSLGGGKSSISAYVSRESILKKAYGNIRDATLHTTTYSGMGEECITALEAINIMEEENYREKSLRIEKTTKLRCKRLMDRFPDEIIECRGSGALHGIFIKTEKTFLSRLLKLLPLEMNKDEQFLSKLIVASLADWLYRHKKIYVLFANADEIAFLFTPSLVMEDGEINYFFDSVEDAFEKGIRKIITEFITKQFSKTLHC
;
A
#
# COMPACT_ATOMS: atom_id res chain seq x y z
N GLY A 1 6.07 -9.21 3.59
CA GLY A 1 6.90 -10.33 3.10
C GLY A 1 7.58 -9.92 1.81
N TRP A 2 8.57 -10.69 1.40
CA TRP A 2 9.41 -10.46 0.22
C TRP A 2 10.05 -9.07 0.23
N TYR A 3 10.78 -8.76 1.30
CA TYR A 3 11.59 -7.55 1.45
C TYR A 3 10.83 -6.21 1.46
N LYS A 4 9.50 -6.22 1.36
CA LYS A 4 8.68 -5.00 1.34
C LYS A 4 8.92 -4.08 2.55
N THR A 5 9.31 -4.62 3.71
CA THR A 5 9.57 -3.88 4.96
C THR A 5 11.03 -3.98 5.43
N GLY A 6 11.96 -4.25 4.51
CA GLY A 6 13.38 -4.43 4.82
C GLY A 6 13.78 -5.90 4.78
N ASN A 7 13.36 -6.70 5.77
CA ASN A 7 13.65 -8.14 5.79
C ASN A 7 12.71 -8.98 4.92
N ARG A 8 13.12 -10.23 4.62
CA ARG A 8 12.36 -11.18 3.79
C ARG A 8 10.93 -11.33 4.32
N PHE A 9 10.75 -11.43 5.62
CA PHE A 9 9.44 -11.32 6.26
C PHE A 9 9.49 -10.38 7.45
N ASN A 10 8.41 -9.62 7.68
CA ASN A 10 8.37 -8.59 8.72
C ASN A 10 8.60 -9.15 10.13
N PHE A 11 8.13 -10.38 10.40
CA PHE A 11 8.32 -11.01 11.71
C PHE A 11 9.81 -11.22 12.05
N MET A 12 10.71 -11.23 11.06
CA MET A 12 12.15 -11.45 11.28
C MET A 12 12.84 -10.27 11.98
N ASP A 13 12.20 -9.09 12.00
CA ASP A 13 12.63 -7.94 12.81
C ASP A 13 12.16 -8.00 14.26
N HIS A 14 11.45 -9.07 14.63
CA HIS A 14 10.87 -9.24 15.95
C HIS A 14 11.27 -10.60 16.53
N ASP A 15 11.19 -10.72 17.85
CA ASP A 15 11.42 -11.98 18.56
C ASP A 15 10.18 -12.90 18.46
N VAL A 16 9.78 -13.21 17.21
CA VAL A 16 8.59 -14.00 16.89
C VAL A 16 8.93 -15.01 15.81
N ILE A 17 8.66 -16.29 16.08
CA ILE A 17 8.73 -17.37 15.09
C ILE A 17 7.32 -17.91 14.89
N PRO A 18 6.68 -17.70 13.71
CA PRO A 18 5.30 -18.11 13.50
C PRO A 18 5.18 -19.63 13.47
N ASP A 19 4.09 -20.14 14.02
CA ASP A 19 3.68 -21.54 13.88
C ASP A 19 3.18 -21.86 12.48
N ILE A 20 2.52 -20.87 11.86
CA ILE A 20 2.04 -20.89 10.47
C ILE A 20 2.38 -19.55 9.83
N LEU A 21 3.18 -19.59 8.77
CA LEU A 21 3.50 -18.44 7.92
C LEU A 21 2.67 -18.52 6.63
N THR A 22 1.97 -17.44 6.28
CA THR A 22 1.28 -17.32 4.99
C THR A 22 1.99 -16.33 4.08
N THR A 23 1.98 -16.60 2.77
CA THR A 23 2.67 -15.78 1.78
C THR A 23 2.02 -15.88 0.40
N SER A 24 2.08 -14.79 -0.37
CA SER A 24 1.52 -14.66 -1.73
C SER A 24 2.08 -13.36 -2.35
N LYS A 25 1.29 -12.64 -3.15
CA LYS A 25 1.62 -11.35 -3.78
C LYS A 25 2.98 -11.42 -4.49
N SER A 26 4.01 -10.80 -3.94
CA SER A 26 5.37 -10.78 -4.48
C SER A 26 6.02 -12.15 -4.60
N LEU A 27 5.50 -13.20 -3.94
CA LEU A 27 5.96 -14.58 -4.14
C LEU A 27 5.96 -14.96 -5.62
N GLY A 28 4.92 -14.57 -6.36
CA GLY A 28 4.80 -14.89 -7.78
C GLY A 28 5.55 -13.95 -8.72
N GLY A 29 6.40 -13.04 -8.21
CA GLY A 29 7.16 -12.09 -9.04
C GLY A 29 6.30 -11.12 -9.87
N GLY A 30 5.01 -10.96 -9.53
CA GLY A 30 4.06 -10.18 -10.35
C GLY A 30 3.61 -10.87 -11.64
N LYS A 31 3.90 -12.16 -11.79
CA LYS A 31 3.50 -12.99 -12.93
C LYS A 31 2.60 -14.14 -12.49
N SER A 32 3.03 -14.82 -11.43
CA SER A 32 2.38 -16.02 -10.94
C SER A 32 1.27 -15.75 -9.92
N SER A 33 0.14 -16.43 -10.10
CA SER A 33 -0.98 -16.39 -9.16
C SER A 33 -0.81 -17.49 -8.12
N ILE A 34 0.16 -17.29 -7.23
CA ILE A 34 0.57 -18.29 -6.25
C ILE A 34 0.45 -17.77 -4.81
N SER A 35 0.08 -18.68 -3.92
CA SER A 35 0.14 -18.49 -2.48
C SER A 35 0.66 -19.76 -1.83
N ALA A 36 1.24 -19.62 -0.65
CA ALA A 36 1.73 -20.74 0.13
C ALA A 36 1.49 -20.46 1.62
N TYR A 37 1.35 -21.54 2.38
CA TYR A 37 1.54 -21.49 3.82
C TYR A 37 2.64 -22.49 4.21
N VAL A 38 3.40 -22.15 5.23
CA VAL A 38 4.42 -23.00 5.84
C VAL A 38 4.01 -23.19 7.29
N SER A 39 3.90 -24.44 7.74
CA SER A 39 3.44 -24.79 9.08
C SER A 39 4.44 -25.70 9.77
N ARG A 40 4.52 -25.63 11.10
CA ARG A 40 5.23 -26.65 11.88
C ARG A 40 4.66 -28.03 11.59
N GLU A 41 5.54 -29.00 11.44
CA GLU A 41 5.17 -30.38 11.14
C GLU A 41 4.18 -30.96 12.15
N SER A 42 4.37 -30.67 13.45
CA SER A 42 3.49 -31.16 14.52
C SER A 42 2.05 -30.61 14.41
N ILE A 43 1.88 -29.41 13.86
CA ILE A 43 0.57 -28.80 13.62
C ILE A 43 -0.05 -29.41 12.36
N LEU A 44 0.74 -29.49 11.28
CA LEU A 44 0.29 -30.08 10.01
C LEU A 44 -0.13 -31.54 10.18
N LYS A 45 0.62 -32.34 10.95
CA LYS A 45 0.30 -33.74 11.25
C LYS A 45 -0.97 -33.91 12.09
N LYS A 46 -1.28 -32.97 13.00
CA LYS A 46 -2.55 -32.99 13.74
C LYS A 46 -3.75 -32.75 12.83
N ALA A 47 -3.59 -31.91 11.80
CA ALA A 47 -4.67 -31.58 10.87
C ALA A 47 -4.83 -32.63 9.75
N TYR A 48 -3.72 -33.12 9.18
CA TYR A 48 -3.73 -33.90 7.93
C TYR A 48 -2.89 -35.19 8.00
N GLY A 49 -2.36 -35.55 9.18
CA GLY A 49 -1.43 -36.68 9.33
C GLY A 49 -2.06 -38.07 9.30
N ASN A 50 -3.38 -38.17 9.08
CA ASN A 50 -4.09 -39.44 8.97
C ASN A 50 -4.70 -39.59 7.56
N ILE A 51 -4.95 -40.83 7.14
CA ILE A 51 -5.43 -41.16 5.78
C ILE A 51 -6.77 -40.48 5.46
N ARG A 52 -7.66 -40.35 6.45
CA ARG A 52 -9.00 -39.77 6.24
C ARG A 52 -8.94 -38.28 5.94
N ASP A 53 -8.02 -37.55 6.58
CA ASP A 53 -7.95 -36.09 6.50
C ASP A 53 -6.83 -35.59 5.58
N ALA A 54 -5.98 -36.47 5.05
CA ALA A 54 -4.83 -36.11 4.21
C ALA A 54 -5.19 -35.25 2.98
N THR A 55 -6.41 -35.40 2.46
CA THR A 55 -6.92 -34.64 1.30
C THR A 55 -8.04 -33.66 1.67
N LEU A 56 -8.19 -33.32 2.95
CA LEU A 56 -9.28 -32.45 3.43
C LEU A 56 -9.17 -31.03 2.86
N HIS A 57 -7.95 -30.54 2.63
CA HIS A 57 -7.70 -29.24 2.02
C HIS A 57 -6.89 -29.39 0.73
N THR A 58 -7.57 -29.22 -0.40
CA THR A 58 -6.97 -29.27 -1.73
C THR A 58 -7.50 -28.12 -2.58
N THR A 59 -6.81 -27.83 -3.68
CA THR A 59 -7.29 -26.92 -4.72
C THR A 59 -6.83 -27.43 -6.07
N THR A 60 -7.63 -27.19 -7.12
CA THR A 60 -7.40 -27.69 -8.48
C THR A 60 -6.01 -27.32 -9.01
N TYR A 61 -5.51 -26.12 -8.68
CA TYR A 61 -4.23 -25.60 -9.18
C TYR A 61 -3.09 -25.73 -8.16
N SER A 62 -3.26 -26.58 -7.13
CA SER A 62 -2.25 -26.76 -6.09
C SER A 62 -0.94 -27.30 -6.68
N GLY A 63 0.16 -26.58 -6.47
CA GLY A 63 1.48 -27.01 -6.94
C GLY A 63 1.63 -27.01 -8.47
N MET A 64 0.89 -26.15 -9.17
CA MET A 64 1.03 -25.99 -10.63
C MET A 64 2.48 -25.63 -10.99
N GLY A 65 3.16 -26.50 -11.74
CA GLY A 65 4.60 -26.43 -11.95
C GLY A 65 5.10 -25.10 -12.56
N GLU A 66 4.34 -24.53 -13.50
CA GLU A 66 4.63 -23.23 -14.12
C GLU A 66 4.60 -22.08 -13.10
N GLU A 67 3.65 -22.11 -12.16
CA GLU A 67 3.56 -21.12 -11.09
C GLU A 67 4.72 -21.30 -10.10
N CYS A 68 5.07 -22.54 -9.77
CA CYS A 68 6.16 -22.85 -8.87
C CYS A 68 7.51 -22.42 -9.43
N ILE A 69 7.82 -22.70 -10.71
CA ILE A 69 9.11 -22.33 -11.31
C ILE A 69 9.25 -20.80 -11.42
N THR A 70 8.17 -20.10 -11.76
CA THR A 70 8.16 -18.63 -11.81
C THR A 70 8.36 -18.02 -10.41
N ALA A 71 7.74 -18.60 -9.39
CA ALA A 71 7.92 -18.17 -8.00
C ALA A 71 9.35 -18.43 -7.50
N LEU A 72 9.93 -19.58 -7.84
CA LEU A 72 11.34 -19.89 -7.53
C LEU A 72 12.27 -18.86 -8.17
N GLU A 73 12.06 -18.52 -9.44
CA GLU A 73 12.87 -17.53 -10.12
C GLU A 73 12.69 -16.12 -9.53
N ALA A 74 11.46 -15.74 -9.16
CA ALA A 74 11.22 -14.49 -8.45
C ALA A 74 12.00 -14.43 -7.12
N ILE A 75 12.08 -15.54 -6.39
CA ILE A 75 12.90 -15.64 -5.17
C ILE A 75 14.38 -15.49 -5.50
N ASN A 76 14.90 -16.22 -6.50
CA ASN A 76 16.31 -16.13 -6.91
C ASN A 76 16.70 -14.68 -7.24
N ILE A 77 15.92 -13.99 -8.06
CA ILE A 77 16.15 -12.59 -8.42
C ILE A 77 16.18 -11.69 -7.17
N MET A 78 15.24 -11.89 -6.23
CA MET A 78 15.22 -11.09 -5.00
C MET A 78 16.47 -11.27 -4.14
N GLU A 79 17.03 -12.48 -4.09
CA GLU A 79 18.27 -12.77 -3.37
C GLU A 79 19.50 -12.26 -4.12
N GLU A 80 19.64 -12.61 -5.41
CA GLU A 80 20.80 -12.27 -6.25
C GLU A 80 20.97 -10.75 -6.40
N GLU A 81 19.86 -10.02 -6.52
CA GLU A 81 19.88 -8.57 -6.65
C GLU A 81 19.80 -7.83 -5.30
N ASN A 82 19.93 -8.51 -4.16
CA ASN A 82 19.96 -7.88 -2.83
C ASN A 82 18.77 -6.95 -2.55
N TYR A 83 17.55 -7.48 -2.68
CA TYR A 83 16.32 -6.69 -2.50
C TYR A 83 16.16 -6.12 -1.08
N ARG A 84 16.84 -6.72 -0.09
CA ARG A 84 16.93 -6.18 1.27
C ARG A 84 17.58 -4.80 1.27
N GLU A 85 18.73 -4.67 0.63
CA GLU A 85 19.50 -3.43 0.53
C GLU A 85 18.72 -2.38 -0.27
N LYS A 86 18.05 -2.78 -1.36
CA LYS A 86 17.17 -1.88 -2.12
C LYS A 86 16.03 -1.34 -1.26
N SER A 87 15.39 -2.21 -0.47
CA SER A 87 14.31 -1.82 0.43
C SER A 87 14.77 -0.84 1.52
N LEU A 88 15.91 -1.10 2.15
CA LEU A 88 16.50 -0.22 3.16
C LEU A 88 16.98 1.12 2.58
N ARG A 89 17.45 1.12 1.32
CA ARG A 89 17.78 2.36 0.59
C ARG A 89 16.52 3.20 0.37
N ILE A 90 15.45 2.60 -0.16
CA ILE A 90 14.15 3.27 -0.34
C ILE A 90 13.71 3.87 1.00
N GLU A 91 13.77 3.08 2.08
CA GLU A 91 13.39 3.55 3.42
C GLU A 91 14.17 4.78 3.86
N LYS A 92 15.49 4.78 3.68
CA LYS A 92 16.37 5.90 4.05
C LYS A 92 15.95 7.18 3.32
N THR A 93 15.79 7.12 2.00
CA THR A 93 15.40 8.27 1.19
C THR A 93 13.98 8.72 1.54
N THR A 94 13.04 7.79 1.66
CA THR A 94 11.65 8.07 2.03
C THR A 94 11.54 8.72 3.40
N LYS A 95 12.24 8.24 4.43
CA LYS A 95 12.21 8.84 5.78
C LYS A 95 12.71 10.29 5.77
N LEU A 96 13.78 10.58 5.02
CA LEU A 96 14.28 11.95 4.86
C LEU A 96 13.26 12.85 4.17
N ARG A 97 12.66 12.36 3.08
CA ARG A 97 11.64 13.10 2.32
C ARG A 97 10.36 13.32 3.12
N CYS A 98 9.90 12.32 3.86
CA CYS A 98 8.77 12.42 4.78
C CYS A 98 9.01 13.48 5.85
N LYS A 99 10.19 13.50 6.47
CA LYS A 99 10.54 14.54 7.46
C LYS A 99 10.43 15.94 6.85
N ARG A 100 11.05 16.15 5.69
CA ARG A 100 10.99 17.44 4.97
C ARG A 100 9.56 17.83 4.62
N LEU A 101 8.76 16.87 4.17
CA LEU A 101 7.36 17.09 3.82
C LEU A 101 6.55 17.55 5.05
N MET A 102 6.74 16.89 6.21
CA MET A 102 6.09 17.29 7.48
C MET A 102 6.56 18.67 7.96
N ASP A 103 7.85 18.99 7.82
CA ASP A 103 8.40 20.29 8.22
C ASP A 103 7.84 21.43 7.34
N ARG A 104 7.56 21.16 6.05
CA ARG A 104 7.01 22.14 5.09
C ARG A 104 5.49 22.31 5.21
N PHE A 105 4.76 21.25 5.53
CA PHE A 105 3.29 21.21 5.56
C PHE A 105 2.76 20.73 6.93
N PRO A 106 3.15 21.39 8.04
CA PRO A 106 2.81 20.94 9.39
C PRO A 106 1.31 21.05 9.68
N ASP A 107 0.57 21.88 8.95
CA ASP A 107 -0.87 22.08 9.11
C ASP A 107 -1.72 21.10 8.27
N GLU A 108 -1.10 20.43 7.30
CA GLU A 108 -1.76 19.44 6.45
C GLU A 108 -1.39 18.00 6.79
N ILE A 109 -0.19 17.74 7.34
CA ILE A 109 0.31 16.39 7.55
C ILE A 109 0.39 16.08 9.05
N ILE A 110 -0.15 14.93 9.43
CA ILE A 110 -0.10 14.43 10.82
C ILE A 110 1.26 13.78 11.05
N GLU A 111 1.57 12.79 10.23
CA GLU A 111 2.78 12.00 10.35
C GLU A 111 3.03 11.17 9.09
N CYS A 112 4.23 10.61 9.00
CA CYS A 112 4.57 9.55 8.06
C CYS A 112 5.08 8.32 8.83
N ARG A 113 4.50 7.15 8.58
CA ARG A 113 4.87 5.89 9.26
C ARG A 113 5.15 4.80 8.23
N GLY A 114 6.15 3.95 8.51
CA GLY A 114 6.50 2.84 7.63
C GLY A 114 7.92 2.31 7.81
N SER A 115 8.21 1.23 7.09
CA SER A 115 9.51 0.57 7.01
C SER A 115 9.74 -0.01 5.62
N GLY A 116 11.01 -0.18 5.22
CA GLY A 116 11.37 -0.60 3.87
C GLY A 116 10.73 0.29 2.79
N ALA A 117 9.99 -0.35 1.88
CA ALA A 117 9.22 0.28 0.81
C ALA A 117 7.71 0.25 1.06
N LEU A 118 7.27 0.30 2.31
CA LEU A 118 5.88 0.40 2.72
C LEU A 118 5.70 1.56 3.69
N HIS A 119 5.22 2.70 3.18
CA HIS A 119 5.00 3.91 3.98
C HIS A 119 3.59 4.45 3.77
N GLY A 120 3.01 4.97 4.84
CA GLY A 120 1.77 5.73 4.83
C GLY A 120 2.03 7.19 5.21
N ILE A 121 1.46 8.11 4.45
CA ILE A 121 1.41 9.54 4.75
C ILE A 121 0.00 9.84 5.28
N PHE A 122 -0.07 10.31 6.52
CA PHE A 122 -1.33 10.58 7.22
C PHE A 122 -1.65 12.07 7.16
N ILE A 123 -2.81 12.39 6.59
CA ILE A 123 -3.20 13.76 6.26
C ILE A 123 -4.28 14.23 7.24
N LYS A 124 -4.13 15.47 7.72
CA LYS A 124 -5.08 16.11 8.62
C LYS A 124 -6.43 16.27 7.93
N THR A 125 -7.50 15.93 8.65
CA THR A 125 -8.86 16.05 8.16
C THR A 125 -9.54 17.25 8.82
N GLU A 126 -9.58 18.40 8.12
CA GLU A 126 -10.29 19.59 8.61
C GLU A 126 -11.81 19.47 8.41
N LYS A 127 -12.52 19.03 9.45
CA LYS A 127 -13.99 18.83 9.40
C LYS A 127 -14.78 20.12 9.06
N THR A 128 -14.30 21.29 9.47
CA THR A 128 -15.05 22.56 9.32
C THR A 128 -15.19 23.01 7.86
N PHE A 129 -14.12 22.88 7.06
CA PHE A 129 -14.19 23.19 5.62
C PHE A 129 -14.96 22.10 4.87
N LEU A 130 -14.66 20.82 5.13
CA LEU A 130 -15.27 19.72 4.40
C LEU A 130 -16.78 19.58 4.69
N SER A 131 -17.25 19.91 5.89
CA SER A 131 -18.69 19.91 6.22
C SER A 131 -19.52 20.89 5.39
N ARG A 132 -18.95 22.01 4.91
CA ARG A 132 -19.63 22.90 3.97
C ARG A 132 -19.70 22.29 2.57
N LEU A 133 -18.61 21.63 2.16
CA LEU A 133 -18.49 20.98 0.86
C LEU A 133 -19.38 19.72 0.76
N LEU A 134 -19.55 18.99 1.87
CA LEU A 134 -20.46 17.84 2.01
C LEU A 134 -21.92 18.19 1.71
N LYS A 135 -22.36 19.45 1.89
CA LYS A 135 -23.72 19.87 1.54
C LYS A 135 -24.02 19.78 0.04
N LEU A 136 -22.98 19.72 -0.80
CA LEU A 136 -23.10 19.58 -2.25
C LEU A 136 -23.13 18.10 -2.69
N LEU A 137 -22.98 17.15 -1.75
CA LEU A 137 -22.95 15.72 -2.02
C LEU A 137 -24.28 15.04 -1.67
N PRO A 138 -24.70 14.00 -2.40
CA PRO A 138 -25.91 13.25 -2.08
C PRO A 138 -25.83 12.61 -0.68
N LEU A 139 -26.91 12.77 0.10
CA LEU A 139 -27.00 12.46 1.53
C LEU A 139 -26.70 10.99 1.90
N GLU A 140 -26.82 10.06 0.95
CA GLU A 140 -26.57 8.62 1.17
C GLU A 140 -25.08 8.31 1.42
N MET A 141 -24.17 9.18 1.00
CA MET A 141 -22.71 8.99 1.14
C MET A 141 -22.18 9.34 2.54
N ASN A 142 -23.02 9.92 3.41
CA ASN A 142 -22.60 10.47 4.71
C ASN A 142 -22.63 9.44 5.86
N LYS A 143 -22.79 8.14 5.55
CA LYS A 143 -22.87 7.05 6.55
C LYS A 143 -21.50 6.44 6.91
N ASP A 144 -20.45 6.74 6.16
CA ASP A 144 -19.10 6.25 6.41
C ASP A 144 -18.30 7.31 7.19
N GLU A 145 -17.96 7.01 8.45
CA GLU A 145 -17.22 7.92 9.32
C GLU A 145 -15.85 8.35 8.75
N GLN A 146 -15.28 7.53 7.86
CA GLN A 146 -13.99 7.78 7.21
C GLN A 146 -14.13 8.41 5.82
N PHE A 147 -15.35 8.69 5.37
CA PHE A 147 -15.62 9.22 4.04
C PHE A 147 -14.78 10.46 3.72
N LEU A 148 -14.65 11.37 4.68
CA LEU A 148 -13.86 12.60 4.53
C LEU A 148 -12.39 12.31 4.26
N SER A 149 -11.79 11.41 5.04
CA SER A 149 -10.39 11.03 4.87
C SER A 149 -10.17 10.35 3.52
N LYS A 150 -11.08 9.44 3.13
CA LYS A 150 -11.07 8.77 1.81
C LYS A 150 -11.17 9.77 0.67
N LEU A 151 -12.05 10.77 0.80
CA LEU A 151 -12.20 11.83 -0.19
C LEU A 151 -10.92 12.65 -0.37
N ILE A 152 -10.22 12.99 0.71
CA ILE A 152 -8.94 13.72 0.67
C ILE A 152 -7.89 12.91 -0.08
N VAL A 153 -7.64 11.66 0.33
CA VAL A 153 -6.61 10.83 -0.32
C VAL A 153 -6.98 10.45 -1.75
N ALA A 154 -8.26 10.22 -2.06
CA ALA A 154 -8.72 9.98 -3.42
C ALA A 154 -8.53 11.21 -4.32
N SER A 155 -8.83 12.41 -3.82
CA SER A 155 -8.63 13.65 -4.56
C SER A 155 -7.15 13.89 -4.87
N LEU A 156 -6.26 13.62 -3.91
CA LEU A 156 -4.81 13.72 -4.10
C LEU A 156 -4.28 12.67 -5.08
N ALA A 157 -4.70 11.41 -4.94
CA ALA A 157 -4.30 10.33 -5.85
C ALA A 157 -4.73 10.63 -7.28
N ASP A 158 -5.94 11.12 -7.48
CA ASP A 158 -6.44 11.54 -8.78
C ASP A 158 -5.67 12.74 -9.35
N TRP A 159 -5.36 13.75 -8.53
CA TRP A 159 -4.58 14.90 -8.97
C TRP A 159 -3.18 14.48 -9.45
N LEU A 160 -2.50 13.64 -8.68
CA LEU A 160 -1.18 13.09 -9.01
C LEU A 160 -1.24 12.24 -10.28
N TYR A 161 -2.27 11.43 -10.46
CA TYR A 161 -2.43 10.63 -11.66
C TYR A 161 -2.58 11.52 -12.90
N ARG A 162 -3.41 12.56 -12.85
CA ARG A 162 -3.67 13.43 -14.01
C ARG A 162 -2.46 14.29 -14.37
N HIS A 163 -1.86 14.94 -13.39
CA HIS A 163 -0.85 15.99 -13.60
C HIS A 163 0.58 15.46 -13.56
N LYS A 164 0.83 14.40 -12.81
CA LYS A 164 2.17 13.86 -12.55
C LYS A 164 2.39 12.45 -13.08
N LYS A 165 1.32 11.80 -13.57
CA LYS A 165 1.31 10.41 -14.06
C LYS A 165 1.73 9.40 -13.00
N ILE A 166 1.44 9.71 -11.74
CA ILE A 166 1.74 8.85 -10.60
C ILE A 166 0.45 8.15 -10.16
N TYR A 167 0.45 6.82 -10.17
CA TYR A 167 -0.62 6.02 -9.61
C TYR A 167 -0.34 5.72 -8.13
N VAL A 168 -1.32 6.00 -7.27
CA VAL A 168 -1.18 5.83 -5.83
C VAL A 168 -2.42 5.16 -5.25
N LEU A 169 -2.18 4.31 -4.25
CA LEU A 169 -3.22 3.62 -3.51
C LEU A 169 -3.42 4.27 -2.14
N PHE A 170 -4.56 4.01 -1.52
CA PHE A 170 -4.82 4.38 -0.14
C PHE A 170 -5.38 3.19 0.62
N ALA A 171 -5.06 3.09 1.91
CA ALA A 171 -5.55 2.01 2.76
C ALA A 171 -7.01 2.27 3.16
N ASN A 172 -7.85 1.23 3.11
CA ASN A 172 -9.16 1.19 3.77
C ASN A 172 -9.00 0.41 5.08
N ALA A 173 -8.39 1.05 6.06
CA ALA A 173 -8.23 0.54 7.43
C ALA A 173 -8.86 1.53 8.42
N ASP A 174 -8.70 1.30 9.73
CA ASP A 174 -9.19 2.22 10.76
C ASP A 174 -8.61 3.64 10.59
N GLU A 175 -7.38 3.74 10.09
CA GLU A 175 -6.73 4.99 9.71
C GLU A 175 -6.48 5.02 8.19
N ILE A 176 -6.99 6.06 7.53
CA ILE A 176 -6.79 6.26 6.09
C ILE A 176 -5.43 6.92 5.85
N ALA A 177 -4.55 6.20 5.15
CA ALA A 177 -3.23 6.68 4.76
C ALA A 177 -3.12 6.77 3.23
N PHE A 178 -2.43 7.80 2.76
CA PHE A 178 -1.94 7.89 1.40
C PHE A 178 -0.66 7.06 1.27
N LEU A 179 -0.68 5.98 0.46
CA LEU A 179 0.35 4.96 0.53
C LEU A 179 1.49 5.18 -0.49
N PHE A 180 2.71 5.27 0.01
CA PHE A 180 3.92 5.12 -0.81
C PHE A 180 4.42 3.67 -0.70
N THR A 181 4.10 2.86 -1.72
CA THR A 181 4.35 1.40 -1.75
C THR A 181 5.09 0.95 -3.01
N PRO A 182 6.22 1.58 -3.39
CA PRO A 182 6.82 1.39 -4.70
C PRO A 182 7.35 -0.04 -4.91
N SER A 183 7.68 -0.35 -6.18
CA SER A 183 8.51 -1.52 -6.49
C SER A 183 9.87 -1.39 -5.79
N LEU A 184 10.47 -2.52 -5.43
CA LEU A 184 11.80 -2.53 -4.78
C LEU A 184 12.94 -2.18 -5.75
N VAL A 185 12.67 -2.11 -7.05
CA VAL A 185 13.63 -1.61 -8.05
C VAL A 185 13.53 -0.10 -8.30
N MET A 186 12.68 0.61 -7.54
CA MET A 186 12.55 2.07 -7.68
C MET A 186 13.86 2.79 -7.28
N GLU A 187 14.26 3.76 -8.07
CA GLU A 187 15.48 4.54 -7.90
C GLU A 187 15.25 5.87 -7.16
N ASP A 188 16.30 6.41 -6.54
CA ASP A 188 16.19 7.63 -5.71
C ASP A 188 15.65 8.84 -6.48
N GLY A 189 15.93 8.94 -7.78
CA GLY A 189 15.34 9.97 -8.64
C GLY A 189 13.81 9.87 -8.73
N GLU A 190 13.27 8.65 -8.80
CA GLU A 190 11.83 8.39 -8.86
C GLU A 190 11.15 8.62 -7.50
N ILE A 191 11.83 8.24 -6.41
CA ILE A 191 11.38 8.54 -5.05
C ILE A 191 11.27 10.06 -4.86
N ASN A 192 12.32 10.80 -5.27
CA ASN A 192 12.31 12.26 -5.19
C ASN A 192 11.20 12.86 -6.05
N TYR A 193 11.02 12.40 -7.28
CA TYR A 193 9.94 12.86 -8.16
C TYR A 193 8.55 12.63 -7.54
N PHE A 194 8.33 11.50 -6.87
CA PHE A 194 7.10 11.25 -6.13
C PHE A 194 6.89 12.31 -5.04
N PHE A 195 7.87 12.54 -4.19
CA PHE A 195 7.73 13.49 -3.09
C PHE A 195 7.64 14.95 -3.57
N ASP A 196 8.40 15.34 -4.59
CA ASP A 196 8.28 16.67 -5.21
C ASP A 196 6.88 16.86 -5.81
N SER A 197 6.32 15.83 -6.44
CA SER A 197 4.95 15.85 -6.96
C SER A 197 3.88 15.97 -5.86
N VAL A 198 4.12 15.33 -4.72
CA VAL A 198 3.26 15.46 -3.54
C VAL A 198 3.36 16.87 -2.96
N GLU A 199 4.56 17.43 -2.84
CA GLU A 199 4.80 18.82 -2.41
C GLU A 199 4.05 19.81 -3.32
N ASP A 200 4.13 19.66 -4.64
CA ASP A 200 3.38 20.48 -5.61
C ASP A 200 1.85 20.40 -5.39
N ALA A 201 1.33 19.23 -5.01
CA ALA A 201 -0.10 19.05 -4.72
C ALA A 201 -0.51 19.83 -3.46
N PHE A 202 0.33 19.82 -2.42
CA PHE A 202 0.09 20.58 -1.20
C PHE A 202 0.24 22.09 -1.45
N GLU A 203 1.23 22.53 -2.24
CA GLU A 203 1.39 23.95 -2.65
C GLU A 203 0.19 24.46 -3.46
N LYS A 204 -0.40 23.62 -4.31
CA LYS A 204 -1.65 23.93 -5.02
C LYS A 204 -2.82 24.19 -4.06
N GLY A 205 -2.77 23.59 -2.87
CA GLY A 205 -3.77 23.66 -1.82
C GLY A 205 -4.78 22.53 -1.91
N ILE A 206 -4.84 21.71 -0.86
CA ILE A 206 -5.75 20.55 -0.74
C ILE A 206 -7.20 20.95 -0.99
N ARG A 207 -7.65 22.08 -0.43
CA ARG A 207 -9.03 22.57 -0.59
C ARG A 207 -9.42 22.76 -2.06
N LYS A 208 -8.48 23.27 -2.86
CA LYS A 208 -8.67 23.47 -4.30
C LYS A 208 -8.75 22.13 -5.03
N ILE A 209 -7.83 21.22 -4.73
CA ILE A 209 -7.80 19.86 -5.30
C ILE A 209 -9.11 19.12 -5.02
N ILE A 210 -9.61 19.14 -3.78
CA ILE A 210 -10.88 18.48 -3.41
C ILE A 210 -12.06 19.11 -4.17
N THR A 211 -12.10 20.45 -4.26
CA THR A 211 -13.19 21.14 -4.96
C THR A 211 -13.22 20.79 -6.45
N GLU A 212 -12.05 20.75 -7.10
CA GLU A 212 -11.91 20.34 -8.50
C GLU A 212 -12.31 18.87 -8.70
N PHE A 213 -11.94 18.00 -7.75
CA PHE A 213 -12.30 16.58 -7.77
C PHE A 213 -13.82 16.37 -7.68
N ILE A 214 -14.49 16.98 -6.69
CA ILE A 214 -15.94 16.88 -6.51
C ILE A 214 -16.66 17.48 -7.71
N THR A 215 -16.30 18.70 -8.12
CA THR A 215 -16.96 19.37 -9.25
C THR A 215 -16.93 18.49 -10.49
N LYS A 216 -15.81 17.82 -10.77
CA LYS A 216 -15.71 16.92 -11.92
C LYS A 216 -16.51 15.63 -11.74
N GLN A 217 -16.49 15.03 -10.56
CA GLN A 217 -17.16 13.74 -10.32
C GLN A 217 -18.68 13.90 -10.36
N PHE A 218 -19.19 15.03 -9.86
CA PHE A 218 -20.62 15.26 -9.68
C PHE A 218 -21.24 16.20 -10.73
N SER A 219 -20.46 16.94 -11.53
CA SER A 219 -21.01 17.64 -12.71
C SER A 219 -21.49 16.67 -13.78
N LYS A 220 -20.92 15.46 -13.86
CA LYS A 220 -21.38 14.39 -14.76
C LYS A 220 -22.71 13.77 -14.34
N THR A 221 -23.11 13.90 -13.07
CA THR A 221 -24.36 13.32 -12.55
C THR A 221 -25.58 14.22 -12.80
N LEU A 222 -25.37 15.50 -13.17
CA LEU A 222 -26.43 16.48 -13.47
C LEU A 222 -26.80 16.56 -14.96
N HIS A 223 -26.20 15.73 -15.81
CA HIS A 223 -26.49 15.63 -17.26
C HIS A 223 -26.97 14.24 -17.69
N CYS A 224 -27.47 13.43 -16.76
CA CYS A 224 -28.26 12.24 -17.04
C CYS A 224 -29.68 12.43 -16.51
#